data_AF-A0A0S3TWM9-F1
#
_entry.id   AF-A0A0S3TWM9-F1
#
_cell.length_a   1.000
_cell.length_b   1.000
_cell.length_c   1.000
_cell.angle_alpha   90.00
_cell.angle_beta   90.00
_cell.angle_gamma   90.00
#
_symmetry.space_group_name_H-M   'P 1'
#
loop_
_entity.id
_entity.type
_entity.pdbx_description
1 polymer ?
#
loop_
_entity_poly.entity_id
_entity_poly.type
_entity_poly.pdbx_seq_one_letter_code
_entity_poly.pdbx_strand_id
1 'polypeptide(L)' 'MALSESFLQWEQQHDEQLEQRVRRQQQQEIARNLLRTNLPLETIAEVTGLEIAQLQQLQAQLDS' A
#
# COMPACT_ATOMS: atom_id res chain seq x y z
N MET A 1 15.61 33.03 -8.76
CA MET A 1 14.48 32.25 -9.32
C MET A 1 14.65 30.74 -9.08
N ALA A 2 15.86 30.17 -9.18
CA ALA A 2 16.10 28.73 -8.95
C ALA A 2 15.56 28.14 -7.62
N LEU A 3 15.60 28.88 -6.50
CA LEU A 3 15.06 28.39 -5.22
C LEU A 3 13.54 28.14 -5.24
N SER A 4 12.80 28.89 -6.07
CA SER A 4 11.34 28.71 -6.20
C SER A 4 10.99 27.45 -6.98
N GLU A 5 11.77 27.12 -8.02
CA GLU A 5 11.56 25.92 -8.84
C GLU A 5 11.94 24.65 -8.06
N SER A 6 13.05 24.69 -7.32
CA SER A 6 13.47 23.58 -6.45
C SER A 6 12.47 23.30 -5.33
N PHE A 7 11.84 24.34 -4.76
CA PHE A 7 10.80 24.18 -3.76
C PHE A 7 9.53 23.53 -4.33
N LEU A 8 9.06 24.00 -5.49
CA LEU A 8 7.88 23.43 -6.16
C LEU A 8 8.12 21.97 -6.57
N GLN A 9 9.32 21.63 -7.04
CA GLN A 9 9.67 20.26 -7.38
C GLN A 9 9.73 19.35 -6.16
N TRP A 10 10.24 19.85 -5.03
CA TRP A 10 10.23 19.13 -3.77
C TRP A 10 8.81 18.87 -3.27
N GLU A 11 7.92 19.86 -3.35
CA GLU A 11 6.51 19.75 -2.95
C GLU A 11 5.79 18.68 -3.79
N GLN A 12 5.95 18.71 -5.11
CA GLN A 12 5.37 17.71 -6.01
C GLN A 12 5.88 16.29 -5.71
N GLN A 13 7.20 16.12 -5.53
CA GLN A 13 7.76 14.82 -5.18
C GLN A 13 7.26 14.32 -3.83
N HIS A 14 7.08 15.22 -2.87
CA HIS A 14 6.58 14.87 -1.55
C HIS A 14 5.11 14.43 -1.61
N ASP A 15 4.28 15.13 -2.38
CA ASP A 15 2.88 14.78 -2.58
C ASP A 15 2.73 13.41 -3.27
N GLU A 16 3.50 13.14 -4.33
CA GLU A 16 3.51 11.83 -4.99
C GLU A 16 3.91 10.70 -4.03
N GLN A 17 4.91 10.95 -3.17
CA GLN A 17 5.32 9.98 -2.17
C GLN A 17 4.23 9.74 -1.12
N LEU A 18 3.54 10.80 -0.70
CA LEU A 18 2.43 10.71 0.25
C LEU A 18 1.27 9.90 -0.34
N GLU A 19 0.86 10.20 -1.57
CA GLU A 19 -0.19 9.45 -2.26
C GLU A 19 0.15 7.97 -2.40
N GLN A 20 1.39 7.64 -2.78
CA GLN A 20 1.83 6.25 -2.85
C GLN A 20 1.80 5.56 -1.48
N ARG A 21 2.18 6.24 -0.40
CA ARG A 21 2.12 5.69 0.96
C ARG A 21 0.68 5.43 1.38
N VAL A 22 -0.22 6.39 1.16
CA VAL A 22 -1.65 6.26 1.49
C VAL A 22 -2.27 5.10 0.71
N ARG A 23 -2.00 5.01 -0.59
CA ARG A 23 -2.48 3.89 -1.43
C ARG A 23 -2.00 2.54 -0.90
N ARG A 24 -0.72 2.40 -0.56
CA ARG A 24 -0.17 1.13 -0.02
C ARG A 24 -0.80 0.77 1.33
N GLN A 25 -0.98 1.74 2.22
CA GLN A 25 -1.63 1.52 3.52
C GLN A 25 -3.06 1.03 3.33
N GLN A 26 -3.82 1.66 2.43
CA GLN A 26 -5.20 1.27 2.14
C GLN A 26 -5.28 -0.15 1.53
N GLN A 27 -4.38 -0.50 0.61
CA GLN A 27 -4.29 -1.86 0.06
C GLN A 27 -4.03 -2.90 1.16
N GLN A 28 -3.10 -2.62 2.07
CA GLN A 28 -2.79 -3.51 3.20
C GLN A 28 -3.96 -3.63 4.18
N GLU A 29 -4.68 -2.55 4.46
CA GLU A 29 -5.85 -2.58 5.34
C GLU A 29 -6.98 -3.43 4.75
N ILE A 30 -7.28 -3.23 3.46
CA ILE A 30 -8.25 -4.06 2.73
C ILE A 30 -7.81 -5.53 2.77
N ALA A 31 -6.55 -5.82 2.44
CA ALA A 31 -6.02 -7.19 2.50
C ALA A 31 -6.18 -7.83 3.87
N ARG A 32 -5.85 -7.12 4.96
CA ARG A 32 -6.04 -7.63 6.34
C ARG A 32 -7.50 -7.98 6.62
N ASN A 33 -8.43 -7.13 6.18
CA ASN A 33 -9.85 -7.38 6.39
C ASN A 33 -10.32 -8.61 5.60
N LEU A 34 -9.85 -8.79 4.36
CA LEU A 34 -10.19 -9.95 3.54
C LEU A 34 -9.55 -11.25 4.07
N LEU A 35 -8.30 -11.19 4.55
CA LEU A 35 -7.63 -12.32 5.19
C LEU A 35 -8.42 -12.84 6.41
N ARG A 36 -8.95 -11.93 7.23
CA ARG A 36 -9.82 -12.28 8.36
C ARG A 36 -11.13 -12.98 7.96
N THR A 37 -11.57 -12.80 6.72
CA THR A 37 -12.75 -13.49 6.17
C THR A 37 -12.43 -14.84 5.54
N ASN A 38 -11.18 -15.34 5.66
CA ASN A 38 -10.71 -16.60 5.07
C ASN A 38 -10.89 -16.67 3.55
N LEU A 39 -10.75 -15.54 2.85
CA LEU A 39 -10.72 -15.54 1.39
C LEU A 39 -9.39 -16.10 0.86
N PRO A 40 -9.37 -16.77 -0.31
CA PRO A 40 -8.15 -17.25 -0.94
C PRO A 40 -7.17 -16.10 -1.23
N LEU A 41 -5.86 -16.36 -1.08
CA LEU A 41 -4.82 -15.35 -1.29
C LEU A 41 -4.81 -14.81 -2.72
N GLU A 42 -5.14 -15.65 -3.70
CA GLU A 42 -5.24 -15.29 -5.12
C GLU A 42 -6.33 -14.25 -5.34
N THR A 43 -7.51 -14.45 -4.75
CA THR A 43 -8.62 -13.48 -4.82
C THR A 43 -8.25 -12.16 -4.14
N ILE A 44 -7.56 -12.22 -3.00
CA ILE A 44 -7.12 -11.01 -2.30
C ILE A 44 -6.07 -10.26 -3.13
N ALA A 45 -5.16 -10.96 -3.80
CA ALA A 45 -4.15 -10.36 -4.68
C ALA A 45 -4.81 -9.65 -5.88
N GLU A 46 -5.82 -10.26 -6.49
CA GLU A 46 -6.58 -9.63 -7.58
C GLU A 46 -7.28 -8.34 -7.14
N VAL A 47 -7.89 -8.33 -5.95
CA VAL A 47 -8.64 -7.16 -5.45
C VAL A 47 -7.71 -6.03 -5.00
N THR A 48 -6.62 -6.38 -4.31
CA THR A 48 -5.76 -5.39 -3.66
C THR A 48 -4.58 -4.96 -4.52
N GLY A 49 -4.22 -5.76 -5.52
CA GLY A 49 -3.00 -5.59 -6.32
C GLY A 49 -1.71 -5.90 -5.56
N LEU A 50 -1.81 -6.54 -4.38
CA LEU A 50 -0.66 -6.99 -3.60
C LEU A 50 -0.17 -8.35 -4.10
N GLU A 51 1.13 -8.61 -3.96
CA GLU A 51 1.70 -9.91 -4.30
C GLU A 51 1.36 -10.95 -3.23
N ILE A 52 1.26 -12.23 -3.64
CA ILE A 52 1.01 -13.35 -2.73
C ILE A 52 2.01 -13.39 -1.57
N ALA A 53 3.29 -13.11 -1.84
CA ALA A 53 4.32 -13.06 -0.79
C ALA A 53 4.05 -11.98 0.27
N GLN A 54 3.55 -10.82 -0.15
CA GLN A 54 3.17 -9.74 0.77
C GLN A 54 1.94 -10.13 1.60
N LEU A 55 0.97 -10.81 0.98
CA LEU A 55 -0.23 -11.31 1.67
C LEU A 55 0.11 -12.39 2.70
N GLN A 56 1.04 -13.30 2.38
CA GLN A 56 1.54 -14.31 3.33
C GLN A 56 2.22 -13.68 4.54
N GLN A 57 3.05 -12.64 4.32
CA GLN A 57 3.65 -11.88 5.42
C GLN A 57 2.58 -11.18 6.28
N LEU A 58 1.55 -10.62 5.63
CA LEU A 58 0.43 -9.98 6.32
C LEU A 58 -0.38 -10.99 7.14
N GLN A 59 -0.61 -12.18 6.61
CA GLN A 59 -1.31 -13.28 7.29
C GLN A 59 -0.51 -13.75 8.52
N ALA A 60 0.79 -13.97 8.38
CA ALA A 60 1.66 -14.35 9.48
C ALA A 60 1.68 -13.32 10.63
N GLN A 61 1.52 -12.03 10.34
CA GLN A 61 1.39 -10.96 11.35
C GLN A 61 0.03 -10.92 12.05
N LEU A 62 -1.02 -11.49 11.44
CA LEU A 62 -2.36 -11.56 12.03
C LEU A 62 -2.52 -12.78 12.94
N ASP A 63 -1.80 -13.86 12.66
CA ASP A 63 -1.82 -15.11 13.42
C ASP A 63 -0.89 -15.08 14.65
N SER A 64 -0.06 -14.05 14.79
CA SER A 64 0.86 -13.78 15.91
C SER A 64 0.26 -12.84 16.94
#